data_AF-A0A0S4QW91-F1
#
_entry.id   AF-A0A0S4QW91-F1
#
_cell.length_a   1.000
_cell.length_b   1.000
_cell.length_c   1.000
_cell.angle_alpha   90.00
_cell.angle_beta   90.00
_cell.angle_gamma   90.00
#
_symmetry.space_group_name_H-M   'P 1'
#
loop_
_entity.id
_entity.type
_entity.pdbx_description
1 polymer ?
#
loop_
_entity_poly.entity_id
_entity_poly.type
_entity_poly.pdbx_seq_one_letter_code
_entity_poly.pdbx_strand_id
1 'polypeptide(L)' 'MSDNCDRVIDLIDLPEWGRVVPLAGVEPFCVVDEADRPVEPVRRFLRDLVVQGCSAATVRSYAFALLRW' A
#
# COMPACT_ATOMS: atom_id res chain seq x y z
N MET A 1 -38.27 -13.04 4.38
CA MET A 1 -37.62 -12.29 5.47
C MET A 1 -36.12 -12.39 5.26
N SER A 2 -35.57 -11.60 4.34
CA SER A 2 -34.12 -11.50 4.20
C SER A 2 -33.67 -10.42 5.16
N ASP A 3 -32.94 -10.83 6.19
CA ASP A 3 -32.25 -9.95 7.13
C ASP A 3 -31.17 -9.19 6.36
N ASN A 4 -31.52 -8.01 5.86
CA ASN A 4 -30.57 -7.05 5.34
C ASN A 4 -29.93 -6.37 6.54
N CYS A 5 -29.01 -7.08 7.21
CA CYS A 5 -28.11 -6.47 8.19
C CYS A 5 -27.32 -5.39 7.44
N ASP A 6 -27.75 -4.14 7.58
CA ASP A 6 -27.01 -2.97 7.10
C ASP A 6 -25.58 -3.09 7.65
N ARG A 7 -24.60 -3.29 6.75
CA ARG A 7 -23.20 -3.44 7.15
C ARG A 7 -22.72 -2.11 7.72
N VAL A 8 -22.64 -2.02 9.03
CA VAL A 8 -22.07 -0.86 9.71
C VAL A 8 -20.54 -0.96 9.68
N ILE A 9 -19.94 -0.60 8.53
CA ILE A 9 -18.49 -0.60 8.33
C ILE A 9 -17.83 0.51 9.16
N ASP A 10 -18.54 1.61 9.38
CA ASP A 10 -18.02 2.79 10.08
C ASP A 10 -17.76 2.57 11.58
N LEU A 11 -18.25 1.47 12.17
CA LEU A 11 -17.98 1.09 13.56
C LEU A 11 -16.72 0.22 13.72
N ILE A 12 -16.09 -0.18 12.61
CA ILE A 12 -14.91 -1.05 12.64
C ILE A 12 -13.66 -0.18 12.82
N ASP A 13 -13.08 -0.23 14.01
CA ASP A 13 -11.76 0.33 14.28
C ASP A 13 -10.70 -0.72 13.94
N LEU A 14 -9.92 -0.48 12.88
CA LEU A 14 -8.81 -1.35 12.47
C LEU A 14 -7.50 -0.64 12.76
N PRO A 15 -6.51 -1.32 13.36
CA PRO A 15 -5.19 -0.76 13.50
C PRO A 15 -4.60 -0.47 12.11
N GLU A 16 -4.12 0.77 11.90
CA GLU A 16 -3.41 1.16 10.69
C GLU A 16 -1.97 0.62 10.76
N TRP A 17 -1.70 -0.51 10.08
CA TRP A 17 -0.36 -1.09 10.01
C TRP A 17 0.57 -0.42 8.98
N GLY A 18 0.05 0.57 8.24
CA GLY A 18 0.77 1.29 7.21
C GLY A 18 -0.12 1.67 6.03
N ARG A 19 0.45 2.35 5.04
CA ARG A 19 -0.27 2.75 3.82
C ARG A 19 0.61 2.77 2.58
N VAL A 20 -0.01 2.57 1.42
CA VAL A 20 0.61 2.85 0.11
C VAL A 20 0.33 4.30 -0.25
N VAL A 21 1.39 5.09 -0.42
CA VAL A 21 1.30 6.50 -0.84
C VAL A 21 1.84 6.68 -2.25
N PRO A 22 1.21 7.52 -3.10
CA PRO A 22 1.80 7.95 -4.35
C PRO A 22 2.98 8.88 -4.10
N LEU A 23 4.02 8.79 -4.92
CA LEU A 23 5.19 9.67 -4.87
C LEU A 23 5.41 10.33 -6.24
N ALA A 24 5.93 11.55 -6.21
CA ALA A 24 6.36 12.28 -7.41
C ALA A 24 7.83 11.98 -7.80
N GLY A 25 8.45 10.99 -7.16
CA GLY A 25 9.85 10.61 -7.34
C GLY A 25 10.07 9.55 -8.42
N VAL A 26 11.24 8.90 -8.37
CA VAL A 26 11.59 7.80 -9.29
C VAL A 26 10.66 6.60 -9.08
N GLU A 27 10.47 6.21 -7.82
CA GLU A 27 9.43 5.27 -7.43
C GLU A 27 8.04 5.98 -7.42
N PRO A 28 7.04 5.51 -8.19
CA PRO A 28 5.72 6.14 -8.22
C PRO A 28 4.87 5.85 -6.98
N PHE A 29 5.28 4.87 -6.15
CA PHE A 29 4.60 4.48 -4.92
C PHE A 29 5.61 4.15 -3.83
N CYS A 30 5.22 4.38 -2.56
CA CYS A 30 5.95 3.98 -1.37
C CYS A 30 5.01 3.32 -0.37
N VAL A 31 5.52 2.36 0.39
CA VAL A 31 4.84 1.80 1.56
C VAL A 31 5.44 2.44 2.80
N VAL A 32 4.59 3.03 3.64
CA VAL A 32 4.99 3.62 4.92
C VAL A 32 4.38 2.84 6.08
N ASP A 33 5.08 2.83 7.21
CA ASP A 33 4.63 2.25 8.48
C ASP A 33 3.58 3.13 9.17
N GLU A 34 3.12 2.70 10.35
CA GLU A 34 2.15 3.43 11.19
C GLU A 34 2.63 4.84 11.62
N ALA A 35 3.95 5.07 11.58
CA ALA A 35 4.58 6.34 11.90
C ALA A 35 4.88 7.18 10.65
N ASP A 36 4.27 6.83 9.50
CA ASP A 36 4.49 7.49 8.21
C ASP A 36 5.92 7.45 7.68
N ARG A 37 6.72 6.48 8.14
CA ARG A 37 8.10 6.30 7.68
C ARG A 37 8.15 5.24 6.58
N PRO A 38 8.92 5.47 5.50
CA PRO A 38 9.11 4.46 4.47
C PRO A 38 9.62 3.14 5.05
N VAL A 39 8.98 2.04 4.65
CA VAL A 39 9.50 0.69 4.88
C VAL A 39 10.64 0.46 3.89
N GLU A 40 11.86 0.77 4.32
CA GLU A 40 13.02 0.87 3.42
C GLU A 40 13.29 -0.40 2.57
N PRO A 41 13.14 -1.65 3.07
CA PRO A 41 13.27 -2.83 2.23
C PRO A 41 12.27 -2.87 1.07
N VAL A 42 11.01 -2.49 1.32
CA VAL A 42 9.97 -2.42 0.30
C VAL A 42 10.26 -1.30 -0.68
N ARG A 43 10.65 -0.11 -0.18
CA ARG A 43 11.02 1.03 -1.01
C ARG A 43 12.14 0.68 -2.00
N ARG A 44 13.21 0.03 -1.53
CA ARG A 44 14.32 -0.41 -2.38
C ARG A 44 13.83 -1.37 -3.46
N PHE A 45 13.04 -2.37 -3.10
CA PHE A 45 12.47 -3.32 -4.06
C PHE A 45 11.61 -2.63 -5.13
N LEU A 46 10.72 -1.71 -4.74
CA LEU A 46 9.88 -0.97 -5.68
C LEU A 46 10.71 -0.09 -6.64
N ARG A 47 11.78 0.53 -6.13
CA ARG A 47 12.73 1.27 -6.96
C ARG A 47 13.43 0.36 -7.98
N ASP A 48 13.83 -0.84 -7.57
CA ASP A 48 14.46 -1.81 -8.47
C ASP A 48 13.50 -2.25 -9.59
N LEU A 49 12.20 -2.41 -9.30
CA LEU A 49 11.19 -2.68 -10.34
C LEU A 49 11.10 -1.55 -11.37
N VAL A 50 11.13 -0.29 -10.92
CA VAL A 50 11.13 0.87 -11.84
C VAL A 50 12.37 0.86 -12.72
N VAL A 51 13.55 0.61 -12.13
CA VAL A 51 14.83 0.54 -12.87
C VAL A 51 14.80 -0.59 -13.92
N GLN A 52 14.12 -1.70 -13.63
CA GLN A 52 13.91 -2.81 -14.58
C GLN A 52 12.86 -2.51 -15.68
N GLY A 53 12.23 -1.33 -15.64
CA GLY A 53 11.25 -0.91 -16.65
C GLY A 53 9.83 -1.42 -16.40
N CYS A 54 9.51 -1.86 -15.18
CA CYS A 54 8.13 -2.25 -14.84
C CYS A 54 7.20 -1.04 -14.85
N SER A 55 5.96 -1.25 -15.30
CA SER A 55 4.94 -0.20 -15.33
C SER A 55 4.58 0.30 -13.93
N ALA A 56 4.13 1.56 -13.82
CA ALA A 56 3.62 2.09 -12.56
C ALA A 56 2.45 1.25 -11.98
N ALA A 57 1.63 0.65 -12.84
CA ALA A 57 0.56 -0.25 -12.40
C ALA A 57 1.11 -1.53 -11.74
N THR A 58 2.18 -2.10 -12.30
CA THR A 58 2.89 -3.26 -11.71
C THR A 58 3.50 -2.88 -10.35
N VAL A 59 4.19 -1.75 -10.27
CA VAL A 59 4.78 -1.25 -9.01
C VAL A 59 3.69 -1.04 -7.95
N ARG A 60 2.54 -0.46 -8.33
CA ARG A 60 1.39 -0.30 -7.43
C ARG A 60 0.88 -1.62 -6.89
N SER A 61 0.71 -2.63 -7.75
CA SER A 61 0.24 -3.96 -7.34
C SER A 61 1.19 -4.61 -6.34
N TYR A 62 2.51 -4.50 -6.56
CA TYR A 62 3.50 -5.00 -5.61
C TYR A 62 3.51 -4.21 -4.30
N ALA A 63 3.35 -2.88 -4.34
CA ALA A 63 3.25 -2.07 -3.12
C ALA A 63 2.08 -2.53 -2.23
N PHE A 64 0.90 -2.78 -2.80
CA PHE A 64 -0.24 -3.32 -2.05
C PHE A 64 -0.04 -4.76 -1.58
N ALA A 65 0.64 -5.60 -2.36
CA ALA A 65 0.97 -6.97 -1.94
C ALA A 65 1.92 -6.99 -0.73
N LEU A 66 2.80 -6.00 -0.61
CA LEU A 66 3.80 -5.87 0.45
C LEU A 66 3.31 -5.06 1.66
N LEU A 67 2.15 -4.38 1.59
CA LEU A 67 1.55 -3.58 2.68
C LEU A 67 1.25 -4.38 3.97
N ARG A 68 1.37 -5.70 3.94
CA ARG A 68 1.05 -6.61 5.06
C ARG A 68 2.24 -7.31 5.70
N TRP A 69 3.47 -6.94 5.31
CA TRP A 69 4.72 -7.55 5.80
C TRP A 69 5.55 -6.55 6.57
#